data_AF-A0A6V7WJV2-F1
#
_entry.id   AF-A0A6V7WJV2-F1
#
_cell.length_a   1.000
_cell.length_b   1.000
_cell.length_c   1.000
_cell.angle_alpha   90.00
_cell.angle_beta   90.00
_cell.angle_gamma   90.00
#
_symmetry.space_group_name_H-M   'P 1'
#
loop_
_entity.id
_entity.type
_entity.pdbx_description
1 polymer ?
#
loop_
_entity_poly.entity_id
_entity_poly.type
_entity_poly.pdbx_seq_one_letter_code
_entity_poly.pdbx_strand_id
1 'polypeptide(L)'
;MQQIHPSPLSKNIRRARIIRRKTTTVYCDTLKRLKDEDAVLINQILIIRLRPRSEATEFECSCVNNSNIDSIPSVDFAYPPMGSNASNFPPQLFYPDFMKGTVQRREERETYQVVLTNDKAERTFAFCFKFPTLPQHSSIISTDSGISTLDNRIFTGLSVLVLISPYPNEGYFSELAADLVLAFQRDNARLLSMCRDLLQLRLTTSESFDAKAKYIVRDEYGRQQWTRSHMSTILKKIGMENALFIFLNMLAERRIIITGSNVTDVSQTVHALVRLLAPLEWPHGLIPILPDSQIEYCQNPTPYIYGLLRYNLSRISELIVPQNDSSFSPDDNTLNDDIILFDVEMGIIVPPISRPKNKQKIGLKALLEQTELIGFPRAAVCELLGALKSCIPIKDAEKADYKIEKKIMIFYAKLFGHYRSFGQDILTARNRKLFARAHPCSETRLFLNWFIENGILQYFISIQETENDGCCGLKFRFQKVLKKYAPPARINLEGKKRKAAKSLIWKALNH
;
A
#
# COMPACT_ATOMS: atom_id res chain seq x y z
N MET A 1 1.64 34.69 34.63
CA MET A 1 0.89 33.89 33.64
C MET A 1 1.47 34.17 32.26
N GLN A 2 2.41 33.36 31.79
CA GLN A 2 2.90 33.47 30.40
C GLN A 2 1.89 32.76 29.48
N GLN A 3 1.33 33.50 28.53
CA GLN A 3 0.50 32.95 27.47
C GLN A 3 1.35 31.97 26.65
N ILE A 4 1.03 30.69 26.76
CA ILE A 4 1.59 29.65 25.91
C ILE A 4 0.97 29.85 24.52
N HIS A 5 1.73 30.41 23.58
CA HIS A 5 1.33 30.39 22.18
C HIS A 5 1.10 28.92 21.75
N PRO A 6 -0.02 28.59 21.08
CA PRO A 6 -0.26 27.23 20.59
C PRO A 6 0.85 26.86 19.61
N SER A 7 1.42 25.65 19.77
CA SER A 7 2.48 25.19 18.86
C SER A 7 1.92 25.07 17.43
N PRO A 8 2.75 25.27 16.39
CA PRO A 8 2.32 25.13 14.99
C PRO A 8 1.68 23.76 14.68
N LEU A 9 2.01 22.73 15.48
CA LEU A 9 1.45 21.38 15.41
C LEU A 9 -0.06 21.32 15.73
N SER A 10 -0.61 22.27 16.49
CA SER A 10 -2.03 22.25 16.90
C SER A 10 -2.99 22.73 15.80
N LYS A 11 -2.52 23.54 14.85
CA LYS A 11 -3.34 24.07 13.75
C LYS A 11 -3.51 23.10 12.59
N ASN A 12 -2.63 22.12 12.43
CA ASN A 12 -2.61 21.19 11.29
C ASN A 12 -3.17 19.79 11.61
N ILE A 13 -3.82 19.61 12.76
CA ILE A 13 -4.42 18.32 13.13
C ILE A 13 -5.78 18.20 12.45
N ARG A 14 -5.79 17.70 11.21
CA ARG A 14 -7.01 17.17 10.61
C ARG A 14 -7.39 15.89 11.36
N ARG A 15 -8.33 16.03 12.30
CA ARG A 15 -8.93 14.90 12.99
C ARG A 15 -9.79 14.13 11.99
N ALA A 16 -9.22 13.16 11.28
CA ALA A 16 -10.05 12.12 10.70
C ALA A 16 -10.81 11.47 11.87
N ARG A 17 -12.14 11.53 11.86
CA ARG A 17 -12.95 10.79 12.83
C ARG A 17 -12.47 9.34 12.73
N ILE A 18 -11.95 8.80 13.84
CA ILE A 18 -11.56 7.39 13.92
C ILE A 18 -12.85 6.59 13.84
N ILE A 19 -13.26 6.31 12.61
CA ILE A 19 -14.15 5.21 12.34
C ILE A 19 -13.34 4.00 12.79
N ARG A 20 -13.84 3.27 13.79
CA ARG A 20 -13.26 2.00 14.21
C ARG A 20 -13.39 1.03 13.03
N ARG A 21 -12.45 1.10 12.11
CA ARG A 21 -12.34 0.22 10.95
C ARG A 21 -11.88 -1.11 11.50
N LYS A 22 -12.69 -2.16 11.39
CA LYS A 22 -12.34 -3.51 11.87
C LYS A 22 -11.40 -4.23 10.89
N THR A 23 -10.72 -3.52 9.99
CA THR A 23 -9.96 -4.07 8.86
C THR A 23 -8.98 -5.17 9.25
N THR A 24 -8.27 -5.02 10.38
CA THR A 24 -7.19 -5.90 10.83
C THR A 24 -7.71 -6.96 11.77
N THR A 25 -8.70 -6.66 12.61
CA THR A 25 -9.42 -7.72 13.33
C THR A 25 -10.01 -8.69 12.31
N VAL A 26 -10.69 -8.18 11.28
CA VAL A 26 -11.22 -9.02 10.21
C VAL A 26 -10.14 -9.60 9.31
N TYR A 27 -9.03 -8.91 9.04
CA TYR A 27 -7.90 -9.50 8.31
C TYR A 27 -7.25 -10.63 9.11
N CYS A 28 -7.02 -10.45 10.40
CA CYS A 28 -6.50 -11.48 11.30
C CYS A 28 -7.52 -12.61 11.47
N ASP A 29 -8.82 -12.33 11.55
CA ASP A 29 -9.87 -13.34 11.53
C ASP A 29 -9.96 -14.05 10.18
N THR A 30 -9.70 -13.34 9.08
CA THR A 30 -9.58 -13.92 7.73
C THR A 30 -8.34 -14.78 7.64
N LEU A 31 -7.20 -14.36 8.20
CA LEU A 31 -5.98 -15.16 8.30
C LEU A 31 -6.16 -16.37 9.24
N LYS A 32 -6.96 -16.25 10.31
CA LYS A 32 -7.33 -17.35 11.20
C LYS A 32 -8.23 -18.34 10.45
N ARG A 33 -9.29 -17.85 9.81
CA ARG A 33 -10.15 -18.66 8.92
C ARG A 33 -9.34 -19.31 7.81
N LEU A 34 -8.33 -18.64 7.29
CA LEU A 34 -7.40 -19.15 6.27
C LEU A 34 -6.53 -20.32 6.75
N LYS A 35 -6.46 -20.59 8.05
CA LYS A 35 -5.83 -21.78 8.64
C LYS A 35 -6.83 -22.92 8.89
N ASP A 36 -8.13 -22.67 8.75
CA ASP A 36 -9.14 -23.72 8.70
C ASP A 36 -9.07 -24.41 7.33
N GLU A 37 -9.27 -25.73 7.28
CA GLU A 37 -9.07 -26.57 6.08
C GLU A 37 -9.93 -26.14 4.86
N ASP A 38 -10.97 -25.34 5.09
CA ASP A 38 -11.95 -24.92 4.08
C ASP A 38 -11.63 -23.61 3.36
N ALA A 39 -10.56 -22.90 3.72
CA ALA A 39 -10.38 -21.54 3.27
C ALA A 39 -9.81 -21.41 1.85
N VAL A 40 -10.54 -20.70 1.00
CA VAL A 40 -10.21 -20.49 -0.41
C VAL A 40 -9.18 -19.36 -0.56
N LEU A 41 -8.06 -19.66 -1.23
CA LEU A 41 -6.99 -18.67 -1.46
C LEU A 41 -7.24 -17.76 -2.66
N ILE A 42 -8.03 -18.21 -3.63
CA ILE A 42 -8.37 -17.44 -4.83
C ILE A 42 -9.88 -17.44 -4.96
N ASN A 43 -10.50 -16.29 -4.82
CA ASN A 43 -11.94 -16.16 -4.91
C ASN A 43 -12.42 -16.23 -6.36
N GLN A 44 -11.64 -15.64 -7.27
CA GLN A 44 -12.04 -15.45 -8.65
C GLN A 44 -10.84 -15.20 -9.56
N ILE A 45 -10.95 -15.71 -10.79
CA ILE A 45 -10.00 -15.48 -11.89
C ILE A 45 -10.79 -14.83 -13.03
N LEU A 46 -10.32 -13.68 -13.53
CA LEU A 46 -10.95 -12.96 -14.64
C LEU A 46 -9.96 -12.75 -15.78
N ILE A 47 -10.47 -12.64 -17.00
CA ILE A 47 -9.76 -12.02 -18.12
C ILE A 47 -10.61 -10.84 -18.59
N ILE A 48 -10.00 -9.67 -18.68
CA ILE A 48 -10.65 -8.42 -19.05
C ILE A 48 -10.06 -7.92 -20.36
N ARG A 49 -10.93 -7.43 -21.25
CA ARG A 49 -10.57 -6.90 -22.57
C ARG A 49 -11.32 -5.61 -22.85
N LEU A 50 -10.79 -4.78 -23.74
CA LEU A 50 -11.58 -3.69 -24.31
C LEU A 50 -12.54 -4.27 -25.35
N ARG A 51 -13.82 -3.94 -25.23
CA ARG A 51 -14.85 -4.24 -26.23
C ARG A 51 -15.58 -2.98 -26.63
N PRO A 52 -16.12 -2.91 -27.86
CA PRO A 52 -17.03 -1.82 -28.24
C PRO A 52 -18.13 -1.67 -27.19
N ARG A 53 -18.44 -0.42 -26.82
CA ARG A 53 -19.46 -0.13 -25.81
C ARG A 53 -20.83 -0.74 -26.15
N SER A 54 -21.14 -0.90 -27.44
CA SER A 54 -22.35 -1.57 -27.94
C SER A 54 -22.43 -3.06 -27.63
N GLU A 55 -21.29 -3.72 -27.36
CA GLU A 55 -21.19 -5.15 -27.07
C GLU A 55 -21.04 -5.44 -25.57
N ALA A 56 -20.88 -4.40 -24.76
CA ALA A 56 -20.73 -4.52 -23.32
C ALA A 56 -22.09 -4.67 -22.62
N THR A 57 -22.08 -5.25 -21.43
CA THR A 57 -23.29 -5.38 -20.61
C THR A 57 -23.78 -4.01 -20.10
N GLU A 58 -25.06 -3.92 -19.73
CA GLU A 58 -25.63 -2.72 -19.12
C GLU A 58 -24.87 -2.30 -17.85
N PHE A 59 -24.47 -3.29 -17.03
CA PHE A 59 -23.66 -3.06 -15.85
C PHE A 59 -22.30 -2.44 -16.19
N GLU A 60 -21.56 -3.00 -17.14
CA GLU A 60 -20.25 -2.48 -17.58
C GLU A 60 -20.38 -1.06 -18.15
N CYS A 61 -21.44 -0.79 -18.91
CA CYS A 61 -21.73 0.54 -19.42
C CYS A 61 -22.02 1.55 -18.30
N SER A 62 -22.78 1.15 -17.26
CA SER A 62 -23.11 2.00 -16.10
C SER A 62 -21.88 2.39 -15.27
N CYS A 63 -20.82 1.59 -15.37
CA CYS A 63 -19.56 1.77 -14.66
C CYS A 63 -18.63 2.81 -15.30
N VAL A 64 -18.94 3.27 -16.51
CA VAL A 64 -18.15 4.26 -17.26
C VAL A 64 -19.05 5.42 -17.66
N ASN A 65 -18.97 6.52 -16.88
CA ASN A 65 -19.83 7.70 -17.03
C ASN A 65 -19.61 8.50 -18.33
N ASN A 66 -18.44 8.39 -18.96
CA ASN A 66 -18.13 9.15 -20.17
C ASN A 66 -18.66 8.42 -21.42
N SER A 67 -19.70 8.99 -22.04
CA SER A 67 -20.33 8.46 -23.26
C SER A 67 -19.43 8.51 -24.50
N ASN A 68 -18.38 9.32 -24.48
CA ASN A 68 -17.46 9.49 -25.61
C ASN A 68 -16.36 8.42 -25.67
N ILE A 69 -16.46 7.36 -24.86
CA ILE A 69 -15.53 6.24 -24.86
C ILE A 69 -16.14 5.10 -25.67
N ASP A 70 -15.58 4.86 -26.86
CA ASP A 70 -16.09 3.85 -27.81
C ASP A 70 -15.83 2.42 -27.35
N SER A 71 -14.78 2.18 -26.55
CA SER A 71 -14.42 0.85 -26.06
C SER A 71 -14.19 0.85 -24.56
N ILE A 72 -14.85 -0.07 -23.85
CA ILE A 72 -14.78 -0.17 -22.39
C ILE A 72 -14.26 -1.54 -21.93
N PRO A 73 -13.57 -1.60 -20.77
CA PRO A 73 -13.17 -2.86 -20.16
C PRO A 73 -14.39 -3.74 -19.89
N SER A 74 -14.34 -4.98 -20.37
CA SER A 74 -15.41 -5.96 -20.23
C SER A 74 -14.83 -7.33 -19.85
N VAL A 75 -15.60 -8.14 -19.12
CA VAL A 75 -15.19 -9.50 -18.72
C VAL A 75 -15.29 -10.45 -19.92
N ASP A 76 -14.14 -10.97 -20.35
CA ASP A 76 -14.03 -11.94 -21.44
C ASP A 76 -14.08 -13.39 -20.96
N PHE A 77 -13.52 -13.63 -19.77
CA PHE A 77 -13.53 -14.94 -19.10
C PHE A 77 -13.65 -14.75 -17.59
N ALA A 78 -14.36 -15.66 -16.94
CA ALA A 78 -14.46 -15.72 -15.49
C ALA A 78 -14.45 -17.17 -15.00
N TYR A 79 -13.69 -17.41 -13.93
CA TYR A 79 -13.67 -18.69 -13.23
C TYR A 79 -13.66 -18.50 -11.70
N PRO A 80 -14.59 -19.11 -10.94
CA PRO A 80 -15.78 -19.81 -11.43
C PRO A 80 -16.65 -18.94 -12.36
N PRO A 81 -17.46 -19.54 -13.25
CA PRO A 81 -18.38 -18.78 -14.09
C PRO A 81 -19.22 -17.82 -13.26
N MET A 82 -19.40 -16.59 -13.74
CA MET A 82 -20.25 -15.60 -13.06
C MET A 82 -21.68 -16.15 -12.99
N GLY A 83 -22.17 -16.43 -11.78
CA GLY A 83 -23.60 -16.66 -11.55
C GLY A 83 -24.39 -15.35 -11.54
N SER A 84 -25.72 -15.42 -11.41
CA SER A 84 -26.59 -14.25 -11.27
C SER A 84 -26.29 -13.36 -10.05
N ASN A 85 -25.55 -13.89 -9.07
CA ASN A 85 -25.15 -13.22 -7.82
C ASN A 85 -23.61 -13.04 -7.70
N ALA A 86 -22.85 -13.14 -8.79
CA ALA A 86 -21.40 -12.97 -8.73
C ALA A 86 -21.02 -11.53 -8.31
N SER A 87 -19.90 -11.39 -7.60
CA SER A 87 -19.39 -10.07 -7.22
C SER A 87 -19.06 -9.26 -8.48
N ASN A 88 -19.96 -8.35 -8.86
CA ASN A 88 -19.82 -7.47 -10.01
C ASN A 88 -18.79 -6.37 -9.71
N PHE A 89 -17.52 -6.73 -9.57
CA PHE A 89 -16.48 -5.71 -9.57
C PHE A 89 -16.45 -5.06 -10.95
N PRO A 90 -16.57 -3.73 -11.03
CA PRO A 90 -16.49 -3.04 -12.30
C PRO A 90 -15.17 -3.35 -13.03
N PRO A 91 -15.18 -3.86 -14.28
CA PRO A 91 -13.95 -4.32 -14.94
C PRO A 91 -12.90 -3.24 -15.13
N GLN A 92 -13.31 -1.97 -15.19
CA GLN A 92 -12.40 -0.83 -15.31
C GLN A 92 -11.51 -0.63 -14.07
N LEU A 93 -11.86 -1.20 -12.91
CA LEU A 93 -10.99 -1.21 -11.73
C LEU A 93 -9.68 -1.95 -11.99
N PHE A 94 -9.73 -2.97 -12.83
CA PHE A 94 -8.61 -3.86 -13.13
C PHE A 94 -7.93 -3.50 -14.44
N TYR A 95 -8.39 -2.48 -15.14
CA TYR A 95 -7.77 -2.01 -16.37
C TYR A 95 -7.60 -0.48 -16.29
N PRO A 96 -6.70 0.01 -15.43
CA PRO A 96 -6.72 1.38 -14.94
C PRO A 96 -6.44 2.44 -16.01
N ASP A 97 -5.73 2.07 -17.09
CA ASP A 97 -5.27 2.98 -18.15
C ASP A 97 -6.04 2.84 -19.48
N PHE A 98 -7.24 2.27 -19.43
CA PHE A 98 -8.04 1.99 -20.62
C PHE A 98 -8.40 3.24 -21.45
N MET A 99 -8.41 4.43 -20.85
CA MET A 99 -8.73 5.68 -21.54
C MET A 99 -7.55 6.26 -22.32
N LYS A 100 -6.33 5.71 -22.16
CA LYS A 100 -5.09 6.26 -22.74
C LYS A 100 -4.98 6.11 -24.26
N GLY A 101 -5.89 5.38 -24.93
CA GLY A 101 -5.80 5.08 -26.36
C GLY A 101 -4.51 4.31 -26.67
N THR A 102 -4.49 3.00 -26.42
CA THR A 102 -3.23 2.25 -26.38
C THR A 102 -2.59 2.07 -27.76
N VAL A 103 -1.45 2.73 -27.98
CA VAL A 103 -0.34 2.18 -28.80
C VAL A 103 0.68 1.63 -27.81
N GLN A 104 0.42 0.44 -27.25
CA GLN A 104 1.42 -0.26 -26.42
C GLN A 104 2.21 -1.21 -27.31
N ARG A 105 3.53 -1.29 -27.11
CA ARG A 105 4.37 -2.23 -27.85
C ARG A 105 3.98 -3.66 -27.49
N ARG A 106 3.93 -4.55 -28.48
CA ARG A 106 3.54 -5.97 -28.40
C ARG A 106 4.35 -6.80 -27.39
N GLU A 107 5.41 -6.26 -26.80
CA GLU A 107 6.38 -6.96 -25.94
C GLU A 107 6.26 -6.59 -24.45
N GLU A 108 5.52 -5.54 -24.10
CA GLU A 108 5.42 -5.05 -22.72
C GLU A 108 4.35 -5.84 -21.95
N ARG A 109 4.80 -6.63 -20.96
CA ARG A 109 3.95 -7.24 -19.95
C ARG A 109 4.01 -6.40 -18.70
N GLU A 110 2.86 -6.01 -18.17
CA GLU A 110 2.78 -5.17 -16.98
C GLU A 110 2.12 -5.95 -15.84
N THR A 111 2.68 -5.82 -14.63
CA THR A 111 2.14 -6.44 -13.42
C THR A 111 1.83 -5.38 -12.40
N TYR A 112 0.63 -5.45 -11.83
CA TYR A 112 0.21 -4.49 -10.81
C TYR A 112 -0.85 -5.13 -9.93
N GLN A 113 -1.09 -4.50 -8.79
CA GLN A 113 -2.04 -5.00 -7.82
C GLN A 113 -3.05 -3.91 -7.50
N VAL A 114 -4.32 -4.29 -7.53
CA VAL A 114 -5.45 -3.45 -7.12
C VAL A 114 -5.90 -3.89 -5.74
N VAL A 115 -6.17 -2.92 -4.87
CA VAL A 115 -6.71 -3.17 -3.52
C VAL A 115 -8.19 -2.79 -3.53
N LEU A 116 -9.04 -3.79 -3.36
CA LEU A 116 -10.48 -3.63 -3.29
C LEU A 116 -10.88 -3.54 -1.81
N THR A 117 -11.56 -2.46 -1.43
CA THR A 117 -11.98 -2.23 -0.04
C THR A 117 -13.50 -2.25 0.05
N ASN A 118 -14.07 -3.11 0.90
CA ASN A 118 -15.53 -3.17 1.10
C ASN A 118 -16.03 -2.14 2.14
N ASP A 119 -17.34 -2.13 2.37
CA ASP A 119 -18.04 -1.28 3.33
C ASP A 119 -17.57 -1.48 4.80
N LYS A 120 -17.09 -2.68 5.13
CA LYS A 120 -16.46 -3.01 6.43
C LYS A 120 -14.99 -2.61 6.52
N ALA A 121 -14.46 -1.97 5.47
CA ALA A 121 -13.06 -1.62 5.28
C ALA A 121 -12.12 -2.83 5.18
N GLU A 122 -12.62 -4.02 4.85
CA GLU A 122 -11.82 -5.21 4.59
C GLU A 122 -11.17 -5.09 3.21
N ARG A 123 -9.91 -5.53 3.11
CA ARG A 123 -9.14 -5.48 1.86
C ARG A 123 -9.11 -6.84 1.20
N THR A 124 -9.45 -6.88 -0.07
CA THR A 124 -9.16 -7.98 -0.99
C THR A 124 -8.22 -7.48 -2.08
N PHE A 125 -7.44 -8.38 -2.65
CA PHE A 125 -6.30 -8.06 -3.49
C PHE A 125 -6.50 -8.68 -4.86
N ALA A 126 -6.42 -7.86 -5.90
CA ALA A 126 -6.52 -8.30 -7.28
C ALA A 126 -5.15 -8.16 -7.95
N PHE A 127 -4.50 -9.29 -8.21
CA PHE A 127 -3.21 -9.36 -8.88
C PHE A 127 -3.44 -9.38 -10.38
N CYS A 128 -3.05 -8.29 -11.03
CA CYS A 128 -3.34 -8.02 -12.43
C CYS A 128 -2.09 -8.23 -13.27
N PHE A 129 -2.25 -8.94 -14.38
CA PHE A 129 -1.20 -9.17 -15.37
C PHE A 129 -1.73 -8.75 -16.74
N LYS A 130 -1.19 -7.68 -17.30
CA LYS A 130 -1.58 -7.13 -18.60
C LYS A 130 -0.66 -7.67 -19.68
N PHE A 131 -1.24 -8.22 -20.75
CA PHE A 131 -0.53 -8.95 -21.79
C PHE A 131 -1.17 -8.79 -23.17
N PRO A 132 -0.39 -8.99 -24.26
CA PRO A 132 -0.93 -8.99 -25.62
C PRO A 132 -1.87 -10.16 -25.87
N THR A 133 -3.05 -9.87 -26.43
CA THR A 133 -3.99 -10.91 -26.88
C THR A 133 -3.47 -11.53 -28.18
N LEU A 134 -3.39 -12.86 -28.23
CA LEU A 134 -3.01 -13.55 -29.47
C LEU A 134 -4.16 -13.50 -30.49
N PRO A 135 -3.87 -13.44 -31.80
CA PRO A 135 -4.88 -13.39 -32.86
C PRO A 135 -5.89 -14.55 -32.81
N GLN A 136 -5.45 -15.75 -32.43
CA GLN A 136 -6.32 -16.93 -32.28
C GLN A 136 -7.38 -16.79 -31.17
N HIS A 137 -7.25 -15.78 -30.30
CA HIS A 137 -8.21 -15.44 -29.25
C HIS A 137 -8.87 -14.07 -29.47
N SER A 138 -8.60 -13.40 -30.61
CA SER A 138 -9.29 -12.18 -31.00
C SER A 138 -10.55 -12.53 -31.79
N SER A 139 -11.69 -11.99 -31.40
CA SER A 139 -12.99 -12.17 -32.06
C SER A 139 -13.15 -11.32 -33.33
N ILE A 140 -12.06 -10.91 -33.99
CA ILE A 140 -12.15 -10.12 -35.22
C ILE A 140 -12.59 -11.06 -36.35
N ILE A 141 -13.86 -10.91 -36.73
CA ILE A 141 -14.51 -11.52 -37.88
C ILE A 141 -13.69 -11.16 -39.12
N SER A 142 -13.18 -12.17 -39.82
CA SER A 142 -12.72 -12.04 -41.19
C SER A 142 -13.92 -11.67 -42.06
N THR A 143 -14.12 -10.39 -42.35
CA THR A 143 -14.96 -9.98 -43.47
C THR A 143 -14.15 -10.15 -44.75
N ASP A 144 -14.65 -10.96 -45.67
CA ASP A 144 -14.10 -11.27 -46.99
C ASP A 144 -14.07 -10.04 -47.91
N SER A 145 -13.25 -9.05 -47.59
CA SER A 145 -12.93 -7.97 -48.53
C SER A 145 -11.48 -7.55 -48.38
N GLY A 146 -10.64 -8.08 -49.28
CA GLY A 146 -9.40 -7.46 -49.74
C GLY A 146 -8.38 -7.13 -48.67
N ILE A 147 -7.41 -8.01 -48.47
CA ILE A 147 -6.20 -7.75 -47.69
C ILE A 147 -5.44 -6.57 -48.33
N SER A 148 -5.64 -5.38 -47.75
CA SER A 148 -4.73 -4.25 -47.89
C SER A 148 -3.52 -4.54 -47.01
N THR A 149 -2.35 -4.71 -47.61
CA THR A 149 -1.07 -5.03 -46.94
C THR A 149 -0.50 -3.86 -46.12
N LEU A 150 -1.31 -2.84 -45.83
CA LEU A 150 -0.99 -1.73 -44.92
C LEU A 150 -1.76 -1.81 -43.58
N ASP A 151 -2.76 -2.69 -43.49
CA ASP A 151 -3.66 -2.85 -42.33
C ASP A 151 -3.26 -3.96 -41.35
N ASN A 152 -1.98 -4.37 -41.35
CA ASN A 152 -1.42 -5.12 -40.21
C ASN A 152 -1.26 -4.24 -38.93
N ARG A 153 -1.81 -3.02 -38.94
CA ARG A 153 -2.00 -2.15 -37.77
C ARG A 153 -3.38 -2.32 -37.11
N ILE A 154 -4.19 -3.30 -37.53
CA ILE A 154 -5.47 -3.61 -36.89
C ILE A 154 -5.23 -4.28 -35.53
N PHE A 155 -5.41 -3.50 -34.46
CA PHE A 155 -5.73 -3.89 -33.08
C PHE A 155 -5.25 -5.29 -32.62
N THR A 156 -3.97 -5.42 -32.25
CA THR A 156 -3.59 -6.44 -31.27
C THR A 156 -4.04 -5.96 -29.89
N GLY A 157 -5.29 -6.24 -29.53
CA GLY A 157 -5.86 -5.84 -28.24
C GLY A 157 -5.05 -6.38 -27.06
N LEU A 158 -5.00 -5.65 -25.95
CA LEU A 158 -4.41 -6.13 -24.70
C LEU A 158 -5.50 -6.76 -23.83
N SER A 159 -5.12 -7.81 -23.11
CA SER A 159 -5.94 -8.46 -22.10
C SER A 159 -5.32 -8.24 -20.71
N VAL A 160 -6.15 -8.23 -19.68
CA VAL A 160 -5.69 -8.26 -18.28
C VAL A 160 -6.21 -9.54 -17.62
N LEU A 161 -5.30 -10.40 -17.18
CA LEU A 161 -5.62 -11.50 -16.27
C LEU A 161 -5.70 -10.93 -14.85
N VAL A 162 -6.74 -11.27 -14.10
CA VAL A 162 -6.94 -10.83 -12.72
C VAL A 162 -7.09 -12.04 -11.81
N LEU A 163 -6.27 -12.13 -10.76
CA LEU A 163 -6.44 -13.07 -9.66
C LEU A 163 -6.91 -12.35 -8.41
N ILE A 164 -8.14 -12.63 -7.96
CA ILE A 164 -8.71 -12.02 -6.76
C ILE A 164 -8.49 -12.94 -5.57
N SER A 165 -7.79 -12.45 -4.54
CA SER A 165 -7.47 -13.18 -3.32
C SER A 165 -7.69 -12.32 -2.08
N PRO A 166 -8.16 -12.89 -0.95
CA PRO A 166 -8.10 -12.23 0.34
C PRO A 166 -6.67 -12.19 0.93
N TYR A 167 -5.70 -12.89 0.33
CA TYR A 167 -4.35 -13.06 0.86
C TYR A 167 -3.33 -12.10 0.17
N PRO A 168 -2.65 -11.21 0.91
CA PRO A 168 -1.77 -10.18 0.34
C PRO A 168 -0.34 -10.67 0.03
N ASN A 169 -0.19 -11.73 -0.77
CA ASN A 169 1.13 -12.20 -1.21
C ASN A 169 1.40 -11.88 -2.68
N GLU A 170 1.85 -10.64 -2.91
CA GLU A 170 2.17 -10.12 -4.25
C GLU A 170 3.16 -11.00 -5.01
N GLY A 171 4.24 -11.45 -4.37
CA GLY A 171 5.27 -12.26 -5.03
C GLY A 171 4.72 -13.57 -5.58
N TYR A 172 4.00 -14.33 -4.74
CA TYR A 172 3.42 -15.61 -5.12
C TYR A 172 2.35 -15.45 -6.21
N PHE A 173 1.38 -14.56 -6.00
CA PHE A 173 0.27 -14.42 -6.93
C PHE A 173 0.67 -13.76 -8.26
N SER A 174 1.71 -12.92 -8.28
CA SER A 174 2.23 -12.38 -9.53
C SER A 174 2.93 -13.44 -10.39
N GLU A 175 3.70 -14.34 -9.77
CA GLU A 175 4.31 -15.48 -10.47
C GLU A 175 3.22 -16.43 -10.98
N LEU A 176 2.22 -16.71 -10.15
CA LEU A 176 1.08 -17.54 -10.54
C LEU A 176 0.27 -16.93 -11.70
N ALA A 177 0.04 -15.61 -11.67
CA ALA A 177 -0.62 -14.90 -12.76
C ALA A 177 0.18 -15.01 -14.06
N ALA A 178 1.50 -14.87 -13.99
CA ALA A 178 2.37 -15.03 -15.17
C ALA A 178 2.26 -16.44 -15.77
N ASP A 179 2.25 -17.48 -14.94
CA ASP A 179 2.08 -18.88 -15.38
C ASP A 179 0.71 -19.13 -16.02
N LEU A 180 -0.35 -18.53 -15.48
CA LEU A 180 -1.69 -18.60 -16.06
C LEU A 180 -1.78 -17.90 -17.41
N VAL A 181 -1.13 -16.74 -17.58
CA VAL A 181 -1.07 -16.08 -18.89
C VAL A 181 -0.35 -16.96 -19.92
N LEU A 182 0.74 -17.61 -19.53
CA LEU A 182 1.45 -18.55 -20.41
C LEU A 182 0.59 -19.77 -20.77
N ALA A 183 -0.22 -20.27 -19.83
CA ALA A 183 -1.17 -21.34 -20.10
C ALA A 183 -2.30 -20.90 -21.04
N PHE A 184 -2.89 -19.73 -20.78
CA PHE A 184 -3.93 -19.10 -21.59
C PHE A 184 -3.50 -18.94 -23.04
N GLN A 185 -2.27 -18.44 -23.26
CA GLN A 185 -1.72 -18.22 -24.60
C GLN A 185 -1.43 -19.52 -25.37
N ARG A 186 -1.40 -20.68 -24.71
CA ARG A 186 -1.09 -21.98 -25.33
C ARG A 186 -2.34 -22.81 -25.61
N ASP A 187 -3.19 -22.99 -24.61
CA ASP A 187 -4.32 -23.94 -24.67
C ASP A 187 -5.42 -23.60 -23.64
N ASN A 188 -6.64 -23.42 -24.14
CA ASN A 188 -7.83 -23.15 -23.32
C ASN A 188 -8.18 -24.30 -22.35
N ALA A 189 -7.96 -25.56 -22.75
CA ALA A 189 -8.25 -26.71 -21.89
C ALA A 189 -7.30 -26.74 -20.68
N ARG A 190 -6.01 -26.43 -20.91
CA ARG A 190 -5.01 -26.26 -19.86
C ARG A 190 -5.34 -25.11 -18.92
N LEU A 191 -5.83 -23.97 -19.43
CA LEU A 191 -6.28 -22.86 -18.58
C LEU A 191 -7.36 -23.33 -17.61
N LEU A 192 -8.44 -23.93 -18.11
CA LEU A 192 -9.55 -24.40 -17.28
C LEU A 192 -9.11 -25.43 -16.23
N SER A 193 -8.21 -26.35 -16.62
CA SER A 193 -7.60 -27.32 -15.69
C SER A 193 -6.83 -26.60 -14.58
N MET A 194 -5.98 -25.63 -14.93
CA MET A 194 -5.23 -24.85 -13.94
C MET A 194 -6.16 -24.04 -13.04
N CYS A 195 -7.15 -23.33 -13.58
CA CYS A 195 -8.10 -22.57 -12.77
C CYS A 195 -8.83 -23.46 -11.74
N ARG A 196 -9.21 -24.69 -12.13
CA ARG A 196 -9.82 -25.67 -11.21
C ARG A 196 -8.86 -26.07 -10.09
N ASP A 197 -7.62 -26.42 -10.43
CA ASP A 197 -6.58 -26.77 -9.45
C ASP A 197 -6.33 -25.60 -8.49
N LEU A 198 -6.32 -24.37 -8.99
CA LEU A 198 -6.00 -23.17 -8.23
C LEU A 198 -7.08 -22.76 -7.22
N LEU A 199 -8.35 -23.01 -7.49
CA LEU A 199 -9.42 -22.80 -6.50
C LEU A 199 -9.40 -23.82 -5.35
N GLN A 200 -8.79 -24.98 -5.59
CA GLN A 200 -8.58 -25.99 -4.55
C GLN A 200 -7.36 -25.68 -3.68
N LEU A 201 -6.62 -24.60 -3.95
CA LEU A 201 -5.48 -24.23 -3.12
C LEU A 201 -5.90 -23.88 -1.70
N ARG A 202 -5.13 -24.42 -0.77
CA ARG A 202 -5.22 -24.20 0.67
C ARG A 202 -3.86 -23.79 1.22
N LEU A 203 -3.87 -23.02 2.31
CA LEU A 203 -2.66 -22.74 3.06
C LEU A 203 -2.24 -24.00 3.82
N THR A 204 -0.97 -24.36 3.75
CA THR A 204 -0.41 -25.44 4.59
C THR A 204 0.52 -24.87 5.64
N THR A 205 0.40 -25.41 6.86
CA THR A 205 1.26 -25.11 8.01
C THR A 205 2.26 -26.23 8.28
N SER A 206 2.13 -27.39 7.63
CA SER A 206 2.93 -28.59 7.88
C SER A 206 4.17 -28.68 6.99
N GLU A 207 5.29 -29.15 7.55
CA GLU A 207 6.48 -29.59 6.78
C GLU A 207 6.27 -30.94 6.09
N SER A 208 5.21 -31.67 6.44
CA SER A 208 4.86 -32.93 5.78
C SER A 208 4.27 -32.63 4.40
N PHE A 209 5.10 -32.78 3.39
CA PHE A 209 4.71 -32.69 1.98
C PHE A 209 3.65 -33.74 1.66
N ASP A 210 2.47 -33.31 1.21
CA ASP A 210 1.59 -34.21 0.46
C ASP A 210 2.06 -34.19 -1.00
N ALA A 211 2.53 -35.34 -1.50
CA ALA A 211 3.07 -35.50 -2.84
C ALA A 211 2.03 -35.21 -3.95
N LYS A 212 0.76 -35.01 -3.61
CA LYS A 212 -0.34 -34.70 -4.53
C LYS A 212 -0.65 -33.20 -4.70
N ALA A 213 -0.10 -32.31 -3.87
CA ALA A 213 -0.37 -30.87 -3.96
C ALA A 213 0.47 -30.20 -5.07
N LYS A 214 -0.17 -29.77 -6.16
CA LYS A 214 0.49 -29.16 -7.33
C LYS A 214 0.95 -27.72 -7.13
N TYR A 215 0.28 -26.95 -6.26
CA TYR A 215 0.78 -25.65 -5.80
C TYR A 215 0.64 -25.54 -4.28
N ILE A 216 1.64 -24.96 -3.62
CA ILE A 216 1.72 -24.88 -2.16
C ILE A 216 1.92 -23.41 -1.77
N VAL A 217 1.00 -22.86 -0.99
CA VAL A 217 1.18 -21.57 -0.31
C VAL A 217 1.59 -21.86 1.13
N ARG A 218 2.83 -21.51 1.47
CA ARG A 218 3.35 -21.66 2.84
C ARG A 218 2.97 -20.44 3.67
N ASP A 219 2.56 -20.68 4.91
CA ASP A 219 2.40 -19.61 5.90
C ASP A 219 3.74 -18.86 6.08
N GLU A 220 3.77 -17.59 5.69
CA GLU A 220 4.93 -16.68 5.77
C GLU A 220 5.47 -16.49 7.19
N TYR A 221 4.74 -16.98 8.20
CA TYR A 221 4.96 -16.62 9.59
C TYR A 221 5.66 -17.70 10.44
N GLY A 222 6.04 -18.84 9.84
CA GLY A 222 6.67 -19.97 10.55
C GLY A 222 8.16 -20.18 10.32
N ARG A 223 8.59 -20.34 9.06
CA ARG A 223 9.99 -20.64 8.67
C ARG A 223 10.29 -20.08 7.28
N GLN A 224 11.28 -19.18 7.21
CA GLN A 224 12.02 -18.63 6.04
C GLN A 224 11.37 -18.68 4.63
N GLN A 225 11.26 -17.46 4.03
CA GLN A 225 11.15 -17.12 2.59
C GLN A 225 9.85 -17.64 1.94
N TRP A 226 8.97 -16.84 1.32
CA TRP A 226 9.18 -15.83 0.29
C TRP A 226 8.02 -14.79 0.33
N THR A 227 8.34 -13.53 0.58
CA THR A 227 7.65 -12.42 -0.07
C THR A 227 8.74 -11.52 -0.62
N ARG A 228 8.96 -11.54 -1.94
CA ARG A 228 9.75 -10.51 -2.60
C ARG A 228 8.94 -9.23 -2.50
N SER A 229 9.12 -8.48 -1.41
CA SER A 229 8.40 -7.22 -1.20
C SER A 229 8.91 -6.11 -2.13
N HIS A 230 9.97 -6.40 -2.89
CA HIS A 230 10.72 -5.47 -3.74
C HIS A 230 11.13 -4.17 -3.04
N MET A 231 11.00 -4.10 -1.70
CA MET A 231 11.18 -2.89 -0.91
C MET A 231 12.58 -2.32 -1.13
N SER A 232 13.62 -3.10 -0.92
CA SER A 232 15.00 -2.66 -1.10
C SER A 232 15.27 -2.18 -2.51
N THR A 233 14.73 -2.84 -3.54
CA THR A 233 14.87 -2.44 -4.95
C THR A 233 14.19 -1.10 -5.20
N ILE A 234 12.93 -0.94 -4.79
CA ILE A 234 12.17 0.29 -4.97
C ILE A 234 12.81 1.45 -4.20
N LEU A 235 13.17 1.25 -2.93
CA LEU A 235 13.78 2.30 -2.09
C LEU A 235 15.14 2.76 -2.64
N LYS A 236 15.91 1.85 -3.25
CA LYS A 236 17.12 2.19 -4.00
C LYS A 236 16.80 3.02 -5.25
N LYS A 237 15.79 2.60 -6.03
CA LYS A 237 15.33 3.28 -7.26
C LYS A 237 14.89 4.72 -6.98
N ILE A 238 13.97 4.92 -6.03
CA ILE A 238 13.40 6.24 -5.72
C ILE A 238 14.33 7.11 -4.86
N GLY A 239 15.34 6.49 -4.23
CA GLY A 239 16.29 7.12 -3.32
C GLY A 239 15.84 7.10 -1.86
N MET A 240 16.75 6.77 -0.94
CA MET A 240 16.43 6.59 0.49
C MET A 240 15.89 7.85 1.16
N GLU A 241 16.39 9.04 0.78
CA GLU A 241 15.90 10.31 1.33
C GLU A 241 14.46 10.58 0.91
N ASN A 242 14.13 10.37 -0.37
CA ASN A 242 12.77 10.51 -0.89
C ASN A 242 11.84 9.48 -0.25
N ALA A 243 12.28 8.23 -0.18
CA ALA A 243 11.52 7.17 0.46
C ALA A 243 11.23 7.46 1.93
N LEU A 244 12.23 7.93 2.69
CA LEU A 244 12.05 8.29 4.09
C LEU A 244 11.12 9.50 4.25
N PHE A 245 11.23 10.50 3.38
CA PHE A 245 10.32 11.64 3.38
C PHE A 245 8.87 11.19 3.20
N ILE A 246 8.60 10.34 2.19
CA ILE A 246 7.25 9.84 1.91
C ILE A 246 6.75 8.97 3.07
N PHE A 247 7.57 8.05 3.57
CA PHE A 247 7.25 7.20 4.71
C PHE A 247 6.85 8.00 5.96
N LEU A 248 7.56 9.08 6.28
CA LEU A 248 7.24 9.93 7.43
C LEU A 248 5.94 10.73 7.21
N ASN A 249 5.66 11.16 5.97
CA ASN A 249 4.37 11.77 5.63
C ASN A 249 3.20 10.77 5.68
N MET A 250 3.46 9.48 5.40
CA MET A 250 2.48 8.42 5.65
C MET A 250 2.21 8.29 7.15
N LEU A 251 3.25 8.24 8.00
CA LEU A 251 3.03 8.22 9.46
C LEU A 251 2.31 9.47 10.00
N ALA A 252 2.42 10.59 9.28
CA ALA A 252 1.68 11.82 9.54
C ALA A 252 0.28 11.86 8.92
N GLU A 253 -0.18 10.76 8.34
CA GLU A 253 -1.50 10.61 7.74
C GLU A 253 -1.80 11.70 6.70
N ARG A 254 -0.83 12.00 5.83
CA ARG A 254 -1.02 12.94 4.71
C ARG A 254 -1.71 12.29 3.51
N ARG A 255 -2.23 13.13 2.61
CA ARG A 255 -2.73 12.73 1.29
C ARG A 255 -1.54 12.56 0.36
N ILE A 256 -1.29 11.33 -0.11
CA ILE A 256 -0.09 11.00 -0.89
C ILE A 256 -0.51 10.46 -2.25
N ILE A 257 0.06 11.04 -3.31
CA ILE A 257 -0.08 10.57 -4.69
C ILE A 257 1.30 10.10 -5.18
N ILE A 258 1.40 8.84 -5.56
CA ILE A 258 2.57 8.29 -6.23
C ILE A 258 2.27 8.29 -7.73
N THR A 259 3.14 8.88 -8.55
CA THR A 259 2.90 9.04 -9.99
C THR A 259 4.07 8.56 -10.84
N GLY A 260 3.78 8.17 -12.08
CA GLY A 260 4.75 7.64 -13.04
C GLY A 260 4.09 7.36 -14.39
N SER A 261 4.88 7.02 -15.41
CA SER A 261 4.35 6.72 -16.74
C SER A 261 3.92 5.26 -16.91
N ASN A 262 4.49 4.37 -16.09
CA ASN A 262 4.25 2.92 -16.10
C ASN A 262 3.42 2.47 -14.88
N VAL A 263 2.42 1.62 -15.11
CA VAL A 263 1.51 1.12 -14.05
C VAL A 263 2.21 0.22 -13.04
N THR A 264 3.14 -0.63 -13.48
CA THR A 264 3.93 -1.53 -12.63
C THR A 264 4.74 -0.72 -11.64
N ASP A 265 5.46 0.30 -12.12
CA ASP A 265 6.33 1.13 -11.30
C ASP A 265 5.55 1.91 -10.21
N VAL A 266 4.41 2.46 -10.57
CA VAL A 266 3.54 3.19 -9.64
C VAL A 266 2.97 2.25 -8.58
N SER A 267 2.36 1.13 -9.02
CA SER A 267 1.73 0.15 -8.13
C SER A 267 2.77 -0.45 -7.16
N GLN A 268 3.90 -0.94 -7.66
CA GLN A 268 4.95 -1.53 -6.83
C GLN A 268 5.55 -0.52 -5.84
N THR A 269 5.66 0.75 -6.25
CA THR A 269 6.14 1.79 -5.33
C THR A 269 5.16 2.02 -4.18
N VAL A 270 3.86 2.08 -4.46
CA VAL A 270 2.83 2.18 -3.40
C VAL A 270 2.91 0.98 -2.45
N HIS A 271 2.99 -0.26 -2.97
CA HIS A 271 3.07 -1.46 -2.13
C HIS A 271 4.32 -1.50 -1.27
N ALA A 272 5.50 -1.20 -1.84
CA ALA A 272 6.75 -1.13 -1.08
C ALA A 272 6.69 -0.10 0.05
N LEU A 273 6.11 1.08 -0.20
CA LEU A 273 5.93 2.13 0.80
C LEU A 273 4.92 1.73 1.88
N VAL A 274 3.80 1.11 1.52
CA VAL A 274 2.83 0.58 2.50
C VAL A 274 3.46 -0.52 3.35
N ARG A 275 4.28 -1.40 2.76
CA ARG A 275 4.97 -2.46 3.51
C ARG A 275 5.96 -1.91 4.54
N LEU A 276 6.57 -0.75 4.28
CA LEU A 276 7.39 -0.04 5.26
C LEU A 276 6.62 0.36 6.53
N LEU A 277 5.29 0.46 6.50
CA LEU A 277 4.54 0.80 7.72
C LEU A 277 4.58 -0.31 8.77
N ALA A 278 4.83 -1.57 8.37
CA ALA A 278 4.76 -2.73 9.25
C ALA A 278 5.61 -2.56 10.53
N PRO A 279 5.05 -2.84 11.72
CA PRO A 279 3.79 -3.55 11.97
C PRO A 279 2.57 -2.62 12.11
N LEU A 280 2.73 -1.31 11.83
CA LEU A 280 1.60 -0.42 11.67
C LEU A 280 0.93 -0.70 10.32
N GLU A 281 -0.36 -0.44 10.23
CA GLU A 281 -1.13 -0.65 9.02
C GLU A 281 -1.82 0.66 8.63
N TRP A 282 -1.78 0.99 7.34
CA TRP A 282 -2.46 2.17 6.82
C TRP A 282 -3.98 2.02 7.00
N PRO A 283 -4.64 2.85 7.82
CA PRO A 283 -6.06 2.66 8.10
C PRO A 283 -6.96 3.41 7.10
N HIS A 284 -6.38 4.26 6.23
CA HIS A 284 -7.13 5.16 5.34
C HIS A 284 -7.27 4.63 3.91
N GLY A 285 -7.73 5.48 2.99
CA GLY A 285 -7.90 5.12 1.58
C GLY A 285 -6.58 4.64 0.96
N LEU A 286 -6.61 3.50 0.28
CA LEU A 286 -5.45 2.92 -0.39
C LEU A 286 -5.90 2.39 -1.75
N ILE A 287 -5.40 3.01 -2.82
CA ILE A 287 -5.67 2.60 -4.21
C ILE A 287 -4.32 2.60 -4.92
N PRO A 288 -3.60 1.47 -4.97
CA PRO A 288 -2.23 1.43 -5.52
C PRO A 288 -2.11 1.85 -6.98
N ILE A 289 -3.20 1.72 -7.73
CA ILE A 289 -3.37 2.35 -9.04
C ILE A 289 -4.82 2.80 -9.20
N LEU A 290 -5.03 4.10 -9.34
CA LEU A 290 -6.33 4.72 -9.50
C LEU A 290 -6.73 4.66 -10.99
N PRO A 291 -7.88 4.04 -11.33
CA PRO A 291 -8.37 4.02 -12.70
C PRO A 291 -8.67 5.42 -13.24
N ASP A 292 -8.51 5.60 -14.55
CA ASP A 292 -8.81 6.86 -15.25
C ASP A 292 -10.25 7.34 -15.11
N SER A 293 -11.16 6.39 -14.85
CA SER A 293 -12.58 6.66 -14.64
C SER A 293 -12.91 7.12 -13.21
N GLN A 294 -11.95 7.10 -12.30
CA GLN A 294 -12.15 7.31 -10.85
C GLN A 294 -11.23 8.39 -10.27
N ILE A 295 -10.86 9.39 -11.07
CA ILE A 295 -9.89 10.42 -10.66
C ILE A 295 -10.46 11.36 -9.61
N GLU A 296 -11.78 11.51 -9.57
CA GLU A 296 -12.49 12.29 -8.57
C GLU A 296 -12.17 11.86 -7.12
N TYR A 297 -11.72 10.61 -6.89
CA TYR A 297 -11.27 10.18 -5.56
C TYR A 297 -10.10 11.01 -5.02
N CYS A 298 -9.27 11.62 -5.88
CA CYS A 298 -8.21 12.53 -5.44
C CYS A 298 -8.74 13.76 -4.69
N GLN A 299 -10.02 14.12 -4.85
CA GLN A 299 -10.65 15.23 -4.13
C GLN A 299 -10.99 14.87 -2.67
N ASN A 300 -10.81 13.61 -2.25
CA ASN A 300 -11.12 13.17 -0.89
C ASN A 300 -10.36 14.01 0.15
N PRO A 301 -11.05 14.64 1.13
CA PRO A 301 -10.40 15.49 2.13
C PRO A 301 -9.68 14.71 3.22
N THR A 302 -9.92 13.39 3.31
CA THR A 302 -9.30 12.50 4.30
C THR A 302 -7.96 11.95 3.79
N PRO A 303 -7.08 11.46 4.69
CA PRO A 303 -5.81 10.88 4.27
C PRO A 303 -6.00 9.73 3.28
N TYR A 304 -5.08 9.60 2.32
CA TYR A 304 -5.06 8.48 1.38
C TYR A 304 -3.65 8.26 0.82
N ILE A 305 -3.43 7.08 0.24
CA ILE A 305 -2.28 6.78 -0.60
C ILE A 305 -2.82 6.25 -1.92
N TYR A 306 -2.66 7.04 -2.99
CA TYR A 306 -3.10 6.68 -4.33
C TYR A 306 -1.92 6.61 -5.29
N GLY A 307 -1.92 5.62 -6.17
CA GLY A 307 -1.08 5.62 -7.36
C GLY A 307 -1.85 6.22 -8.53
N LEU A 308 -1.25 7.13 -9.29
CA LEU A 308 -1.90 7.77 -10.43
C LEU A 308 -0.95 7.83 -11.61
N LEU A 309 -1.41 7.46 -12.81
CA LEU A 309 -0.59 7.58 -14.00
C LEU A 309 -0.40 9.05 -14.40
N ARG A 310 0.82 9.42 -14.80
CA ARG A 310 1.25 10.81 -14.97
C ARG A 310 0.36 11.62 -15.92
N TYR A 311 -0.17 11.01 -16.98
CA TYR A 311 -1.02 11.73 -17.95
C TYR A 311 -2.32 12.26 -17.35
N ASN A 312 -2.74 11.72 -16.20
CA ASN A 312 -3.91 12.18 -15.48
C ASN A 312 -3.65 13.38 -14.56
N LEU A 313 -2.40 13.79 -14.34
CA LEU A 313 -2.09 14.90 -13.44
C LEU A 313 -2.72 16.22 -13.88
N SER A 314 -2.92 16.41 -15.19
CA SER A 314 -3.63 17.59 -15.73
C SER A 314 -5.06 17.69 -15.20
N ARG A 315 -5.74 16.56 -15.00
CA ARG A 315 -7.12 16.44 -14.49
C ARG A 315 -7.26 16.75 -13.00
N ILE A 316 -6.14 16.80 -12.27
CA ILE A 316 -6.09 17.16 -10.85
C ILE A 316 -5.13 18.33 -10.59
N SER A 317 -4.84 19.13 -11.61
CA SER A 317 -3.91 20.25 -11.52
C SER A 317 -4.31 21.26 -10.45
N GLU A 318 -5.61 21.53 -10.32
CA GLU A 318 -6.20 22.40 -9.29
C GLU A 318 -5.96 21.90 -7.85
N LEU A 319 -5.75 20.59 -7.66
CA LEU A 319 -5.45 20.01 -6.35
C LEU A 319 -3.95 20.04 -6.00
N ILE A 320 -3.08 20.13 -7.02
CA ILE A 320 -1.62 20.04 -6.86
C ILE A 320 -0.97 21.43 -6.87
N VAL A 321 -1.58 22.39 -7.58
CA VAL A 321 -1.08 23.77 -7.71
C VAL A 321 -1.89 24.67 -6.77
N PRO A 322 -1.25 25.36 -5.81
CA PRO A 322 -1.93 26.34 -4.98
C PRO A 322 -2.57 27.43 -5.85
N GLN A 323 -3.90 27.57 -5.80
CA GLN A 323 -4.59 28.68 -6.44
C GLN A 323 -4.25 29.98 -5.70
N ASN A 324 -3.69 30.97 -6.39
CA ASN A 324 -3.34 32.30 -5.86
C ASN A 324 -4.57 33.23 -5.75
N ASP A 325 -5.75 32.69 -5.42
CA ASP A 325 -6.94 33.53 -5.31
C ASP A 325 -6.97 34.26 -3.97
N SER A 326 -6.60 35.54 -4.04
CA SER A 326 -6.66 36.56 -2.99
C SER A 326 -8.04 36.80 -2.36
N SER A 327 -9.06 36.01 -2.70
CA SER A 327 -10.43 36.09 -2.18
C SER A 327 -10.77 35.05 -1.10
N PHE A 328 -9.90 34.08 -0.82
CA PHE A 328 -10.14 33.13 0.28
C PHE A 328 -9.77 33.75 1.63
N SER A 329 -10.74 33.78 2.54
CA SER A 329 -10.52 34.23 3.90
C SER A 329 -9.40 33.43 4.59
N PRO A 330 -8.60 34.02 5.49
CA PRO A 330 -7.54 33.31 6.22
C PRO A 330 -8.02 32.09 7.03
N ASP A 331 -9.34 31.97 7.23
CA ASP A 331 -10.00 30.92 8.00
C ASP A 331 -10.53 29.77 7.13
N ASP A 332 -10.53 29.89 5.80
CA ASP A 332 -11.01 28.86 4.85
C ASP A 332 -9.85 28.12 4.15
N ASN A 333 -8.91 27.60 4.95
CA ASN A 333 -7.76 26.79 4.49
C ASN A 333 -8.16 25.35 4.06
N THR A 334 -9.39 25.11 3.62
CA THR A 334 -9.97 23.75 3.63
C THR A 334 -9.64 22.89 2.40
N LEU A 335 -9.16 23.45 1.28
CA LEU A 335 -8.92 22.67 0.05
C LEU A 335 -7.44 22.39 -0.27
N ASN A 336 -6.54 23.36 0.00
CA ASN A 336 -5.10 23.27 -0.30
C ASN A 336 -4.26 22.53 0.74
N ASP A 337 -4.84 21.70 1.60
CA ASP A 337 -4.09 20.96 2.64
C ASP A 337 -3.21 19.85 2.03
N ASP A 338 -2.05 20.29 1.56
CA ASP A 338 -0.85 19.64 1.04
C ASP A 338 -0.98 18.15 0.67
N ILE A 339 -1.48 17.91 -0.54
CA ILE A 339 -1.23 16.65 -1.23
C ILE A 339 0.29 16.55 -1.49
N ILE A 340 0.89 15.47 -1.02
CA ILE A 340 2.27 15.12 -1.34
C ILE A 340 2.27 14.26 -2.59
N LEU A 341 2.66 14.83 -3.72
CA LEU A 341 2.87 14.09 -4.95
C LEU A 341 4.34 13.68 -5.07
N PHE A 342 4.59 12.42 -5.43
CA PHE A 342 5.92 11.90 -5.72
C PHE A 342 5.97 11.21 -7.07
N ASP A 343 6.83 11.70 -7.96
CA ASP A 343 7.10 11.08 -9.25
C ASP A 343 8.22 10.03 -9.13
N VAL A 344 7.88 8.76 -9.40
CA VAL A 344 8.77 7.61 -9.18
C VAL A 344 9.93 7.53 -10.17
N GLU A 345 9.79 8.13 -11.36
CA GLU A 345 10.83 8.12 -12.39
C GLU A 345 11.73 9.34 -12.28
N MET A 346 11.13 10.51 -12.08
CA MET A 346 11.85 11.79 -12.04
C MET A 346 12.37 12.13 -10.65
N GLY A 347 11.90 11.43 -9.62
CA GLY A 347 12.19 11.72 -8.22
C GLY A 347 11.65 13.07 -7.76
N ILE A 348 10.67 13.66 -8.46
CA ILE A 348 10.09 14.97 -8.16
C ILE A 348 9.09 14.85 -7.02
N ILE A 349 9.08 15.83 -6.12
CA ILE A 349 8.14 15.93 -5.01
C ILE A 349 7.43 17.27 -5.13
N VAL A 350 6.11 17.26 -5.01
CA VAL A 350 5.28 18.45 -4.93
C VAL A 350 4.52 18.43 -3.58
N PRO A 351 4.53 19.53 -2.81
CA PRO A 351 5.21 20.80 -3.08
C PRO A 351 6.75 20.66 -3.14
N PRO A 352 7.44 21.53 -3.90
CA PRO A 352 8.86 21.42 -4.11
C PRO A 352 9.65 21.64 -2.81
N ILE A 353 10.45 20.64 -2.45
CA ILE A 353 11.40 20.73 -1.33
C ILE A 353 12.72 21.27 -1.87
N SER A 354 13.39 22.16 -1.13
CA SER A 354 14.68 22.74 -1.55
C SER A 354 15.69 21.65 -1.94
N ARG A 355 16.03 21.60 -3.23
CA ARG A 355 17.02 20.69 -3.82
C ARG A 355 18.27 21.47 -4.24
N PRO A 356 19.48 20.92 -4.07
CA PRO A 356 20.65 21.45 -4.77
C PRO A 356 20.42 21.37 -6.28
N LYS A 357 20.84 22.40 -7.05
CA LYS A 357 20.51 22.58 -8.48
C LYS A 357 20.85 21.39 -9.43
N ASN A 358 21.57 20.37 -8.97
CA ASN A 358 22.01 19.22 -9.77
C ASN A 358 21.61 17.84 -9.18
N LYS A 359 20.64 17.76 -8.26
CA LYS A 359 20.25 16.48 -7.64
C LYS A 359 18.74 16.23 -7.69
N GLN A 360 18.36 15.05 -8.20
CA GLN A 360 16.98 14.55 -8.19
C GLN A 360 16.51 14.10 -6.79
N LYS A 361 17.44 13.91 -5.83
CA LYS A 361 17.15 13.44 -4.47
C LYS A 361 17.09 14.60 -3.48
N ILE A 362 16.19 14.52 -2.49
CA ILE A 362 16.19 15.45 -1.35
C ILE A 362 17.55 15.39 -0.63
N GLY A 363 18.14 16.55 -0.34
CA GLY A 363 19.34 16.66 0.48
C GLY A 363 19.03 16.46 1.97
N LEU A 364 19.97 15.91 2.74
CA LEU A 364 19.78 15.63 4.17
C LEU A 364 19.27 16.84 4.96
N LYS A 365 19.80 18.05 4.70
CA LYS A 365 19.36 19.28 5.38
C LYS A 365 17.87 19.55 5.16
N ALA A 366 17.43 19.54 3.90
CA ALA A 366 16.04 19.80 3.53
C ALA A 366 15.09 18.70 4.04
N LEU A 367 15.52 17.43 4.01
CA LEU A 367 14.76 16.33 4.62
C LEU A 367 14.53 16.57 6.11
N LEU A 368 15.57 16.94 6.86
CA LEU A 368 15.47 17.15 8.30
C LEU A 368 14.61 18.37 8.64
N GLU A 369 14.77 19.48 7.91
CA GLU A 369 13.92 20.67 8.09
C GLU A 369 12.44 20.36 7.84
N GLN A 370 12.11 19.65 6.76
CA GLN A 370 10.73 19.30 6.45
C GLN A 370 10.12 18.29 7.44
N THR A 371 10.89 17.29 7.86
CA THR A 371 10.42 16.29 8.82
C THR A 371 10.22 16.87 10.23
N GLU A 372 10.99 17.89 10.59
CA GLU A 372 10.84 18.65 11.82
C GLU A 372 9.58 19.53 11.80
N LEU A 373 9.23 20.13 10.65
CA LEU A 373 7.97 20.90 10.49
C LEU A 373 6.71 20.06 10.72
N ILE A 374 6.73 18.78 10.33
CA ILE A 374 5.64 17.83 10.60
C ILE A 374 5.77 17.15 11.98
N GLY A 375 6.78 17.50 12.78
CA GLY A 375 6.90 17.14 14.19
C GLY A 375 7.81 15.95 14.52
N PHE A 376 8.48 15.32 13.54
CA PHE A 376 9.35 14.17 13.84
C PHE A 376 10.63 14.58 14.58
N PRO A 377 11.08 13.81 15.59
CA PRO A 377 12.35 14.08 16.27
C PRO A 377 13.54 13.92 15.32
N ARG A 378 14.34 14.98 15.16
CA ARG A 378 15.49 15.04 14.24
C ARG A 378 16.46 13.88 14.44
N ALA A 379 16.79 13.56 15.70
CA ALA A 379 17.70 12.47 16.02
C ALA A 379 17.16 11.10 15.55
N ALA A 380 15.86 10.86 15.69
CA ALA A 380 15.23 9.60 15.27
C ALA A 380 15.22 9.46 13.73
N VAL A 381 14.99 10.56 13.00
CA VAL A 381 15.02 10.59 11.53
C VAL A 381 16.44 10.32 11.02
N CYS A 382 17.45 10.98 11.60
CA CYS A 382 18.86 10.73 11.26
C CYS A 382 19.27 9.27 11.50
N GLU A 383 18.91 8.72 12.67
CA GLU A 383 19.22 7.33 13.02
C GLU A 383 18.58 6.36 12.03
N LEU A 384 17.29 6.56 11.72
CA LEU A 384 16.56 5.71 10.77
C LEU A 384 17.17 5.80 9.37
N LEU A 385 17.49 7.00 8.88
CA LEU A 385 18.12 7.16 7.56
C LEU A 385 19.46 6.43 7.47
N GLY A 386 20.31 6.56 8.50
CA GLY A 386 21.57 5.83 8.56
C GLY A 386 21.37 4.31 8.58
N ALA A 387 20.40 3.84 9.36
CA ALA A 387 20.03 2.43 9.43
C ALA A 387 19.50 1.88 8.09
N LEU A 388 18.67 2.63 7.37
CA LEU A 388 18.17 2.24 6.05
C LEU A 388 19.27 2.25 5.00
N LYS A 389 20.13 3.28 4.99
CA LYS A 389 21.30 3.34 4.08
C LYS A 389 22.25 2.15 4.28
N SER A 390 22.40 1.66 5.52
CA SER A 390 23.20 0.46 5.80
C SER A 390 22.67 -0.82 5.12
N CYS A 391 21.43 -0.82 4.62
CA CYS A 391 20.85 -1.93 3.88
C CYS A 391 21.13 -1.87 2.37
N ILE A 392 21.57 -0.73 1.83
CA ILE A 392 21.85 -0.55 0.39
C ILE A 392 22.90 -1.54 -0.14
N PRO A 393 24.05 -1.77 0.53
CA PRO A 393 25.11 -2.63 0.00
C PRO A 393 24.74 -4.12 -0.07
N ILE A 394 23.60 -4.51 0.51
CA ILE A 394 23.15 -5.90 0.52
C ILE A 394 22.66 -6.25 -0.89
N LYS A 395 23.32 -7.24 -1.50
CA LYS A 395 23.02 -7.74 -2.86
C LYS A 395 21.74 -8.57 -2.90
N ASP A 396 21.57 -9.42 -1.89
CA ASP A 396 20.38 -10.25 -1.75
C ASP A 396 19.16 -9.39 -1.35
N ALA A 397 18.19 -9.28 -2.26
CA ALA A 397 17.04 -8.39 -2.10
C ALA A 397 16.16 -8.80 -0.90
N GLU A 398 15.95 -10.10 -0.68
CA GLU A 398 15.10 -10.60 0.40
C GLU A 398 15.73 -10.33 1.78
N LYS A 399 17.03 -10.58 1.90
CA LYS A 399 17.81 -10.25 3.09
C LYS A 399 17.84 -8.75 3.33
N ALA A 400 17.90 -7.94 2.27
CA ALA A 400 17.82 -6.49 2.38
C ALA A 400 16.44 -6.04 2.89
N ASP A 401 15.36 -6.56 2.31
CA ASP A 401 13.96 -6.30 2.70
C ASP A 401 13.73 -6.67 4.18
N TYR A 402 14.15 -7.87 4.58
CA TYR A 402 14.05 -8.33 5.97
C TYR A 402 14.79 -7.40 6.95
N LYS A 403 15.99 -6.93 6.56
CA LYS A 403 16.74 -5.98 7.40
C LYS A 403 16.06 -4.61 7.46
N ILE A 404 15.56 -4.10 6.33
CA ILE A 404 14.82 -2.82 6.29
C ILE A 404 13.64 -2.87 7.24
N GLU A 405 12.80 -3.91 7.14
CA GLU A 405 11.66 -4.12 8.01
C GLU A 405 12.07 -4.20 9.50
N LYS A 406 13.16 -4.91 9.80
CA LYS A 406 13.70 -4.95 11.16
C LYS A 406 14.17 -3.57 11.65
N LYS A 407 14.79 -2.75 10.80
CA LYS A 407 15.25 -1.40 11.16
C LYS A 407 14.07 -0.46 11.45
N ILE A 408 13.00 -0.55 10.65
CA ILE A 408 11.74 0.15 10.90
C ILE A 408 11.12 -0.27 12.23
N MET A 409 11.04 -1.58 12.51
CA MET A 409 10.56 -2.08 13.79
C MET A 409 11.38 -1.54 14.97
N ILE A 410 12.71 -1.42 14.83
CA ILE A 410 13.55 -0.83 15.88
C ILE A 410 13.20 0.66 16.08
N PHE A 411 13.01 1.41 15.00
CA PHE A 411 12.58 2.81 15.05
C PHE A 411 11.27 2.98 15.82
N TYR A 412 10.25 2.17 15.53
CA TYR A 412 8.99 2.18 16.27
C TYR A 412 9.15 1.79 17.75
N ALA A 413 9.93 0.74 18.03
CA ALA A 413 10.17 0.30 19.39
C ALA A 413 10.83 1.42 20.22
N LYS A 414 11.77 2.17 19.62
CA LYS A 414 12.40 3.33 20.25
C LYS A 414 11.43 4.50 20.45
N LEU A 415 10.57 4.78 19.47
CA LEU A 415 9.65 5.92 19.54
C LEU A 415 8.50 5.72 20.53
N PHE A 416 7.84 4.56 20.51
CA PHE A 416 6.61 4.34 21.28
C PHE A 416 6.54 2.99 21.98
N GLY A 417 7.60 2.17 21.95
CA GLY A 417 7.57 0.79 22.46
C GLY A 417 7.24 0.64 23.96
N HIS A 418 7.37 1.72 24.74
CA HIS A 418 6.93 1.75 26.14
C HIS A 418 5.41 1.70 26.31
N TYR A 419 4.61 1.75 25.23
CA TYR A 419 3.17 1.56 25.25
C TYR A 419 2.75 0.27 25.99
N ARG A 420 3.59 -0.77 25.94
CA ARG A 420 3.40 -2.04 26.68
C ARG A 420 3.23 -1.87 28.19
N SER A 421 3.75 -0.78 28.74
CA SER A 421 3.59 -0.45 30.17
C SER A 421 2.20 0.09 30.52
N PHE A 422 1.39 0.41 29.52
CA PHE A 422 0.09 1.08 29.63
C PHE A 422 -1.04 0.28 28.95
N GLY A 423 -0.76 -0.57 27.96
CA GLY A 423 -1.79 -1.37 27.28
C GLY A 423 -2.76 -0.54 26.43
N GLN A 424 -3.99 -1.02 26.26
CA GLN A 424 -5.06 -0.28 25.57
C GLN A 424 -5.53 0.97 26.33
N ASP A 425 -5.27 1.07 27.63
CA ASP A 425 -5.70 2.21 28.46
C ASP A 425 -5.17 3.56 27.95
N ILE A 426 -4.10 3.57 27.15
CA ILE A 426 -3.55 4.76 26.48
C ILE A 426 -4.60 5.47 25.64
N LEU A 427 -5.55 4.72 25.04
CA LEU A 427 -6.52 5.28 24.10
C LEU A 427 -7.50 6.26 24.76
N THR A 428 -7.58 6.29 26.10
CA THR A 428 -8.35 7.28 26.85
C THR A 428 -7.66 8.66 26.85
N ALA A 429 -8.42 9.74 26.74
CA ALA A 429 -7.87 11.10 26.66
C ALA A 429 -6.92 11.46 27.82
N ARG A 430 -7.22 10.97 29.03
CA ARG A 430 -6.38 11.15 30.23
C ARG A 430 -5.01 10.49 30.09
N ASN A 431 -4.96 9.28 29.54
CA ASN A 431 -3.76 8.45 29.54
C ASN A 431 -2.82 8.76 28.36
N ARG A 432 -3.31 9.35 27.26
CA ARG A 432 -2.47 9.80 26.13
C ARG A 432 -1.32 10.71 26.57
N LYS A 433 -1.65 11.73 27.39
CA LYS A 433 -0.67 12.67 27.94
C LYS A 433 0.33 11.98 28.88
N LEU A 434 -0.13 11.01 29.68
CA LEU A 434 0.73 10.24 30.59
C LEU A 434 1.71 9.35 29.80
N PHE A 435 1.21 8.67 28.77
CA PHE A 435 2.01 7.86 27.86
C PHE A 435 3.12 8.68 27.19
N ALA A 436 2.79 9.86 26.64
CA ALA A 436 3.78 10.75 26.04
C ALA A 436 4.82 11.21 27.08
N ARG A 437 4.39 11.65 28.27
CA ARG A 437 5.28 12.11 29.36
C ARG A 437 6.22 11.01 29.89
N ALA A 438 5.81 9.75 29.80
CA ALA A 438 6.60 8.62 30.30
C ALA A 438 7.84 8.30 29.45
N HIS A 439 7.93 8.83 28.22
CA HIS A 439 9.08 8.65 27.34
C HIS A 439 10.34 9.36 27.90
N PRO A 440 11.55 8.77 27.79
CA PRO A 440 12.77 9.37 28.34
C PRO A 440 13.27 10.63 27.60
N CYS A 441 13.18 10.66 26.26
CA CYS A 441 13.60 11.79 25.42
C CYS A 441 12.52 12.86 25.33
N SER A 442 12.85 14.13 25.60
CA SER A 442 11.95 15.29 25.58
C SER A 442 11.38 15.59 24.20
N GLU A 443 12.21 15.57 23.14
CA GLU A 443 11.75 15.79 21.75
C GLU A 443 10.68 14.76 21.36
N THR A 444 10.93 13.48 21.68
CA THR A 444 9.95 12.42 21.42
C THR A 444 8.68 12.58 22.25
N ARG A 445 8.72 13.17 23.46
CA ARG A 445 7.48 13.47 24.22
C ARG A 445 6.58 14.41 23.45
N LEU A 446 7.15 15.46 22.85
CA LEU A 446 6.40 16.45 22.06
C LEU A 446 5.74 15.77 20.86
N PHE A 447 6.52 14.98 20.11
CA PHE A 447 6.02 14.17 19.00
C PHE A 447 4.88 13.23 19.44
N LEU A 448 5.04 12.48 20.53
CA LEU A 448 4.05 11.50 20.98
C LEU A 448 2.73 12.13 21.43
N ASN A 449 2.73 13.38 21.91
CA ASN A 449 1.48 14.09 22.21
C ASN A 449 0.61 14.29 20.97
N TRP A 450 1.23 14.39 19.79
CA TRP A 450 0.54 14.46 18.51
C TRP A 450 0.34 13.06 17.92
N PHE A 451 1.38 12.23 17.84
CA PHE A 451 1.32 10.94 17.14
C PHE A 451 0.33 9.94 17.74
N ILE A 452 0.06 9.99 19.05
CA ILE A 452 -0.97 9.15 19.69
C ILE A 452 -2.39 9.50 19.25
N GLU A 453 -2.60 10.69 18.70
CA GLU A 453 -3.88 11.11 18.12
C GLU A 453 -4.07 10.57 16.69
N ASN A 454 -3.01 10.15 16.01
CA ASN A 454 -3.10 9.62 14.64
C ASN A 454 -3.84 8.28 14.62
N GLY A 455 -4.68 8.09 13.60
CA GLY A 455 -5.46 6.89 13.38
C GLY A 455 -4.59 5.64 13.33
N ILE A 456 -3.45 5.71 12.65
CA ILE A 456 -2.52 4.58 12.46
C ILE A 456 -1.98 4.02 13.79
N LEU A 457 -1.63 4.87 14.76
CA LEU A 457 -1.12 4.41 16.05
C LEU A 457 -2.27 3.94 16.96
N GLN A 458 -3.38 4.69 17.01
CA GLN A 458 -4.55 4.28 17.81
C GLN A 458 -5.07 2.92 17.36
N TYR A 459 -5.10 2.74 16.05
CA TYR A 459 -5.47 1.49 15.43
C TYR A 459 -4.54 0.35 15.84
N PHE A 460 -3.23 0.53 15.68
CA PHE A 460 -2.23 -0.44 16.10
C PHE A 460 -2.38 -0.84 17.58
N ILE A 461 -2.61 0.11 18.48
CA ILE A 461 -2.80 -0.16 19.92
C ILE A 461 -4.08 -0.95 20.16
N SER A 462 -5.18 -0.60 19.47
CA SER A 462 -6.48 -1.26 19.65
C SER A 462 -6.46 -2.75 19.32
N ILE A 463 -5.56 -3.19 18.44
CA ILE A 463 -5.44 -4.59 18.00
C ILE A 463 -4.33 -5.38 18.73
N GLN A 464 -3.68 -4.81 19.76
CA GLN A 464 -2.60 -5.50 20.48
C GLN A 464 -3.09 -6.50 21.54
N GLU A 465 -4.25 -6.29 22.18
CA GLU A 465 -4.73 -7.17 23.26
C GLU A 465 -5.74 -8.23 22.80
N THR A 466 -6.35 -8.06 21.62
CA THR A 466 -7.30 -9.02 21.03
C THR A 466 -6.62 -10.22 20.35
N GLU A 467 -5.30 -10.22 20.25
CA GLU A 467 -4.54 -11.21 19.48
C GLU A 467 -3.37 -11.77 20.30
N ASN A 468 -3.68 -12.68 21.21
CA ASN A 468 -2.68 -13.48 21.92
C ASN A 468 -2.28 -14.75 21.14
N ASP A 469 -2.72 -14.88 19.89
CA ASP A 469 -2.51 -16.09 19.09
C ASP A 469 -1.29 -15.90 18.20
N GLY A 470 -0.37 -16.87 18.21
CA GLY A 470 0.88 -16.89 17.45
C GLY A 470 0.75 -16.88 15.92
N CYS A 471 -0.34 -16.34 15.37
CA CYS A 471 -0.71 -16.36 13.96
C CYS A 471 -0.09 -15.23 13.10
N CYS A 472 0.42 -14.14 13.69
CA CYS A 472 1.04 -13.04 12.94
C CYS A 472 2.54 -12.94 13.22
N GLY A 473 3.38 -13.44 12.30
CA GLY A 473 4.84 -13.43 12.45
C GLY A 473 5.42 -12.02 12.54
N LEU A 474 4.77 -11.00 11.95
CA LEU A 474 5.15 -9.59 12.10
C LEU A 474 4.96 -9.09 13.54
N LYS A 475 3.79 -9.36 14.14
CA LYS A 475 3.52 -9.01 15.55
C LYS A 475 4.52 -9.71 16.46
N PHE A 476 4.70 -11.02 16.31
CA PHE A 476 5.67 -11.78 17.10
C PHE A 476 7.11 -11.24 16.98
N ARG A 477 7.55 -10.91 15.76
CA ARG A 477 8.85 -10.28 15.54
C ARG A 477 8.95 -8.90 16.18
N PHE A 478 7.93 -8.06 16.07
CA PHE A 478 7.93 -6.76 16.73
C PHE A 478 7.97 -6.91 18.26
N GLN A 479 7.25 -7.88 18.82
CA GLN A 479 7.32 -8.19 20.24
C GLN A 479 8.74 -8.57 20.71
N LYS A 480 9.52 -9.30 19.89
CA LYS A 480 10.94 -9.58 20.14
C LYS A 480 11.79 -8.31 20.08
N VAL A 481 11.54 -7.42 19.13
CA VAL A 481 12.23 -6.12 19.02
C VAL A 481 11.93 -5.25 20.24
N LEU A 482 10.68 -5.18 20.69
CA LEU A 482 10.26 -4.40 21.85
C LEU A 482 11.00 -4.81 23.12
N LYS A 483 11.24 -6.11 23.35
CA LYS A 483 12.00 -6.58 24.53
C LYS A 483 13.40 -5.97 24.62
N LYS A 484 14.02 -5.66 23.47
CA LYS A 484 15.39 -5.16 23.38
C LYS A 484 15.49 -3.64 23.29
N TYR A 485 14.59 -3.01 22.53
CA TYR A 485 14.73 -1.62 22.11
C TYR A 485 13.69 -0.67 22.71
N ALA A 486 12.64 -1.17 23.37
CA ALA A 486 11.65 -0.29 23.99
C ALA A 486 12.28 0.52 25.15
N PRO A 487 12.03 1.83 25.21
CA PRO A 487 12.51 2.65 26.31
C PRO A 487 11.80 2.27 27.62
N PRO A 488 12.45 2.44 28.79
CA PRO A 488 11.78 2.24 30.07
C PRO A 488 10.73 3.34 30.29
N ALA A 489 9.50 2.96 30.66
CA ALA A 489 8.48 3.91 31.07
C ALA A 489 8.87 4.56 32.40
N ARG A 490 9.10 5.87 32.42
CA ARG A 490 9.49 6.61 33.65
C ARG A 490 8.35 6.77 34.65
N ILE A 491 7.11 6.64 34.19
CA ILE A 491 5.89 6.92 34.95
C ILE A 491 4.87 5.79 34.67
N ASN A 492 4.06 5.40 35.65
CA ASN A 492 2.95 4.44 35.48
C ASN A 492 1.61 5.14 35.17
N LEU A 493 0.53 4.36 34.99
CA LEU A 493 -0.84 4.87 34.77
C LEU A 493 -1.36 5.77 35.91
N GLU A 494 -0.84 5.63 37.13
CA GLU A 494 -1.17 6.49 38.27
C GLU A 494 -0.37 7.81 38.31
N GLY A 495 0.52 8.05 37.34
CA GLY A 495 1.39 9.23 37.35
C GLY A 495 2.57 9.13 38.32
N LYS A 496 2.76 7.99 39.01
CA LYS A 496 3.87 7.76 39.93
C LYS A 496 5.13 7.38 39.16
N LYS A 497 6.28 7.89 39.61
CA LYS A 497 7.60 7.51 39.06
C LYS A 497 7.80 5.99 39.24
N ARG A 498 8.06 5.27 38.14
CA ARG A 498 8.50 3.87 38.22
C ARG A 498 9.98 3.84 38.56
N LYS A 499 10.38 2.95 39.50
CA LYS A 499 11.79 2.49 39.56
C LYS A 499 12.09 1.93 38.17
N ALA A 500 13.03 2.54 37.44
CA ALA A 500 13.31 2.15 36.07
C ALA A 500 13.61 0.64 36.02
N ALA A 501 12.70 -0.15 35.44
CA ALA A 501 13.00 -1.53 35.10
C ALA A 501 14.16 -1.47 34.10
N LYS A 502 15.34 -1.88 34.55
CA LYS A 502 16.60 -1.70 33.83
C LYS A 502 16.64 -2.67 32.65
N SER A 503 16.19 -2.26 31.47
CA SER A 503 16.72 -2.89 30.25
C SER A 503 18.19 -2.48 30.15
N LEU A 504 19.09 -3.34 30.66
CA LEU A 504 20.55 -3.15 30.56
C LEU A 504 20.97 -2.92 29.10
N ILE A 505 20.29 -3.58 28.17
CA ILE A 505 20.56 -3.50 26.74
C ILE A 505 20.16 -2.14 26.15
N TRP A 506 19.04 -1.54 26.59
CA TRP A 506 18.65 -0.22 26.11
C TRP A 506 19.64 0.87 26.54
N LYS A 507 20.20 0.77 27.76
CA LYS A 507 21.21 1.71 28.25
C LYS A 507 22.52 1.63 27.45
N ALA A 508 23.00 0.42 27.19
CA ALA A 508 24.25 0.20 26.45
C ALA A 508 24.19 0.60 24.96
N LEU A 509 23.00 0.84 24.42
CA LEU A 509 22.79 1.22 23.03
C LEU A 509 22.50 2.71 22.82
N ASN A 510 22.28 3.47 23.90
CA ASN A 510 21.90 4.89 23.83
C ASN A 510 22.72 5.79 24.79
N HIS A 511 23.79 5.24 25.37
CA HIS A 511 24.94 5.94 25.94
C HIS A 511 26.15 5.54 25.11
#